data_AF-F7SBG6-F1
#
_entry.id   AF-F7SBG6-F1
#
_cell.length_a   1.000
_cell.length_b   1.000
_cell.length_c   1.000
_cell.angle_alpha   90.00
_cell.angle_beta   90.00
_cell.angle_gamma   90.00
#
_symmetry.space_group_name_H-M   'P 1'
#
loop_
_entity.id
_entity.type
_entity.pdbx_description
1 polymer ?
#
loop_
_entity_poly.entity_id
_entity_poly.type
_entity_poly.pdbx_seq_one_letter_code
_entity_poly.pdbx_strand_id
1 'polypeptide(L)'
;MTNSLTLARNIDIARHELEASGRVSLPRRRAIWRAMYPDIETKQGRDVGHRRLVLLDILAVQRVMPLWRAVFPTDNSPASMLRIALDTAFDRTDPVLAEKTRDSLYVDIVENRSYAKGQETAMFVGHAAANTITTAVFQGVPDADAEIDDDDLDPEGFEPSMLAAAAEAGGLPWSEATDRKIERAFWDWYLGSAITRACEMTGNEV
;
A
#
# COMPACT_ATOMS: atom_id res chain seq x y z
N MET A 1 25.43 4.21 -4.71
CA MET A 1 25.45 4.45 -3.24
C MET A 1 24.47 5.53 -2.77
N THR A 2 23.86 6.32 -3.67
CA THR A 2 23.07 7.52 -3.31
C THR A 2 21.68 7.24 -2.73
N ASN A 3 21.04 6.11 -3.08
CA ASN A 3 19.62 5.94 -2.78
C ASN A 3 19.28 5.46 -1.36
N SER A 4 20.15 4.67 -0.72
CA SER A 4 19.92 4.20 0.66
C SER A 4 19.94 5.35 1.68
N LEU A 5 20.82 6.35 1.49
CA LEU A 5 20.87 7.54 2.34
C LEU A 5 19.63 8.42 2.14
N THR A 6 19.15 8.56 0.91
CA THR A 6 17.90 9.29 0.59
C THR A 6 16.69 8.61 1.23
N LEU A 7 16.60 7.28 1.17
CA LEU A 7 15.52 6.52 1.80
C LEU A 7 15.54 6.70 3.33
N ALA A 8 16.69 6.52 3.98
CA ALA A 8 16.84 6.71 5.41
C ALA A 8 16.41 8.13 5.84
N ARG A 9 16.85 9.16 5.13
CA ARG A 9 16.44 10.54 5.39
C ARG A 9 14.93 10.75 5.26
N ASN A 10 14.30 10.17 4.25
CA ASN A 10 12.84 10.30 4.08
C ASN A 10 12.07 9.58 5.21
N ILE A 11 12.57 8.43 5.68
CA ILE A 11 12.02 7.73 6.84
C ILE A 11 12.17 8.58 8.11
N ASP A 12 13.31 9.21 8.33
CA ASP A 12 13.53 10.08 9.51
C ASP A 12 12.59 11.29 9.50
N ILE A 13 12.39 11.93 8.33
CA ILE A 13 11.42 13.02 8.19
C ILE A 13 9.99 12.51 8.48
N ALA A 14 9.63 11.34 7.96
CA ALA A 14 8.32 10.75 8.21
C ALA A 14 8.10 10.38 9.69
N ARG A 15 9.16 9.99 10.42
CA ARG A 15 9.09 9.76 11.87
C ARG A 15 8.76 11.04 12.63
N HIS A 16 9.40 12.15 12.28
CA HIS A 16 9.08 13.44 12.89
C HIS A 16 7.65 13.90 12.56
N GLU A 17 7.18 13.66 11.33
CA GLU A 17 5.79 13.93 10.96
C GLU A 17 4.79 13.07 11.74
N LEU A 18 5.11 11.78 11.92
CA LEU A 18 4.31 10.84 12.70
C LEU A 18 4.25 11.24 14.18
N GLU A 19 5.34 11.77 14.74
CA GLU A 19 5.37 12.32 16.09
C GLU A 19 4.51 13.57 16.24
N ALA A 20 4.51 14.45 15.23
CA ALA A 20 3.77 15.71 15.26
C ALA A 20 2.27 15.55 14.99
N SER A 21 1.89 14.67 14.05
CA SER A 21 0.54 14.57 13.51
C SER A 21 -0.18 13.25 13.82
N GLY A 22 0.57 12.21 14.22
CA GLY A 22 0.01 10.86 14.42
C GLY A 22 -0.19 10.05 13.14
N ARG A 23 0.12 10.61 11.96
CA ARG A 23 0.04 9.93 10.65
C ARG A 23 1.23 10.25 9.76
N VAL A 24 1.31 9.58 8.61
CA VAL A 24 2.25 9.90 7.53
C VAL A 24 1.44 10.32 6.30
N SER A 25 1.54 11.58 5.89
CA SER A 25 0.81 12.12 4.75
C SER A 25 1.15 11.45 3.43
N LEU A 26 0.26 11.57 2.44
CA LEU A 26 0.49 11.04 1.11
C LEU A 26 1.74 11.62 0.42
N PRO A 27 1.99 12.95 0.43
CA PRO A 27 3.23 13.50 -0.11
C PRO A 27 4.47 12.89 0.55
N ARG A 28 4.40 12.64 1.87
CA ARG A 28 5.54 12.04 2.55
C ARG A 28 5.77 10.60 2.12
N ARG A 29 4.71 9.80 2.03
CA ARG A 29 4.76 8.41 1.57
C ARG A 29 5.29 8.31 0.13
N ARG A 30 4.84 9.18 -0.77
CA ARG A 30 5.33 9.23 -2.17
C ARG A 30 6.84 9.48 -2.27
N ALA A 31 7.39 10.35 -1.43
CA ALA A 31 8.83 10.55 -1.40
C ALA A 31 9.61 9.34 -0.85
N ILE A 32 9.05 8.61 0.12
CA ILE A 32 9.61 7.33 0.56
C ILE A 32 9.58 6.33 -0.61
N TRP A 33 8.43 6.18 -1.28
CA TRP A 33 8.28 5.26 -2.41
C TRP A 33 9.25 5.61 -3.53
N ARG A 34 9.39 6.89 -3.88
CA ARG A 34 10.40 7.40 -4.82
C ARG A 34 11.81 6.96 -4.42
N ALA A 35 12.15 7.11 -3.14
CA ALA A 35 13.45 6.74 -2.59
C ALA A 35 13.67 5.23 -2.50
N MET A 36 12.68 4.38 -2.75
CA MET A 36 12.88 2.93 -2.86
C MET A 36 13.46 2.50 -4.22
N TYR A 37 13.45 3.39 -5.23
CA TYR A 37 13.96 3.14 -6.58
C TYR A 37 15.47 3.37 -6.66
N PRO A 38 16.33 2.33 -6.71
CA PRO A 38 17.79 2.47 -6.62
C PRO A 38 18.38 3.36 -7.71
N ASP A 39 17.80 3.34 -8.90
CA ASP A 39 18.12 4.18 -10.04
C ASP A 39 16.87 4.31 -10.92
N ILE A 40 16.55 5.52 -11.35
CA ILE A 40 15.31 5.82 -12.07
C ILE A 40 15.56 5.99 -13.57
N GLU A 41 16.81 6.19 -13.94
CA GLU A 41 17.25 6.36 -15.33
C GLU A 41 17.35 4.99 -16.01
N THR A 42 17.72 3.94 -15.25
CA THR A 42 17.83 2.58 -15.77
C THR A 42 16.54 1.77 -15.63
N LYS A 43 16.25 0.91 -16.61
CA LYS A 43 15.12 -0.03 -16.53
C LYS A 43 15.24 -0.94 -15.30
N GLN A 44 16.42 -1.52 -15.08
CA GLN A 44 16.65 -2.41 -13.93
C GLN A 44 16.37 -1.70 -12.61
N GLY A 45 16.82 -0.45 -12.43
CA GLY A 45 16.55 0.29 -11.21
C GLY A 45 15.07 0.61 -11.04
N ARG A 46 14.35 0.94 -12.12
CA ARG A 46 12.89 1.10 -12.09
C ARG A 46 12.16 -0.19 -11.73
N ASP A 47 12.54 -1.32 -12.32
CA ASP A 47 11.95 -2.63 -12.03
C ASP A 47 12.16 -3.02 -10.56
N VAL A 48 13.36 -2.78 -10.01
CA VAL A 48 13.65 -3.05 -8.58
C VAL A 48 12.82 -2.14 -7.67
N GLY A 49 12.73 -0.84 -7.96
CA GLY A 49 11.93 0.09 -7.18
C GLY A 49 10.44 -0.26 -7.19
N HIS A 50 9.90 -0.57 -8.37
CA HIS A 50 8.52 -1.00 -8.55
C HIS A 50 8.20 -2.27 -7.78
N ARG A 51 9.05 -3.30 -7.87
CA ARG A 51 8.88 -4.56 -7.11
C ARG A 51 8.91 -4.31 -5.60
N ARG A 52 9.79 -3.43 -5.10
CA ARG A 52 9.82 -3.07 -3.67
C ARG A 52 8.52 -2.38 -3.25
N LEU A 53 7.98 -1.49 -4.06
CA LEU A 53 6.72 -0.80 -3.76
C LEU A 53 5.55 -1.79 -3.71
N VAL A 54 5.43 -2.69 -4.69
CA VAL A 54 4.39 -3.72 -4.69
C VAL A 54 4.53 -4.64 -3.47
N LEU A 55 5.75 -5.03 -3.10
CA LEU A 55 5.98 -5.84 -1.90
C LEU A 55 5.63 -5.11 -0.61
N LEU A 56 5.83 -3.79 -0.54
CA LEU A 56 5.42 -2.96 0.60
C LEU A 56 3.89 -2.94 0.74
N ASP A 57 3.17 -2.77 -0.36
CA ASP A 57 1.70 -2.85 -0.38
C ASP A 57 1.22 -4.24 0.06
N ILE A 58 1.84 -5.31 -0.46
CA ILE A 58 1.53 -6.69 -0.04
C ILE A 58 1.73 -6.86 1.47
N LEU A 59 2.82 -6.36 2.04
CA LEU A 59 3.08 -6.45 3.48
C LEU A 59 2.02 -5.68 4.29
N ALA A 60 1.65 -4.48 3.83
CA ALA A 60 0.60 -3.68 4.47
C ALA A 60 -0.76 -4.41 4.48
N VAL A 61 -1.17 -4.99 3.34
CA VAL A 61 -2.44 -5.74 3.26
C VAL A 61 -2.37 -7.05 4.06
N GLN A 62 -1.23 -7.75 4.04
CA GLN A 62 -1.04 -8.98 4.83
C GLN A 62 -1.21 -8.74 6.32
N ARG A 63 -0.76 -7.59 6.84
CA ARG A 63 -0.92 -7.20 8.24
C ARG A 63 -2.38 -7.17 8.66
N VAL A 64 -3.27 -6.66 7.80
CA VAL A 64 -4.70 -6.48 8.09
C VAL A 64 -5.60 -7.59 7.56
N MET A 65 -5.03 -8.57 6.85
CA MET A 65 -5.72 -9.76 6.36
C MET A 65 -6.58 -10.51 7.41
N PRO A 66 -6.21 -10.57 8.71
CA PRO A 66 -7.07 -11.17 9.72
C PRO A 66 -8.46 -10.52 9.84
N LEU A 67 -8.59 -9.22 9.56
CA LEU A 67 -9.87 -8.51 9.61
C LEU A 67 -10.82 -8.99 8.51
N TRP A 68 -10.28 -9.23 7.30
CA TRP A 68 -11.05 -9.86 6.22
C TRP A 68 -11.53 -11.26 6.59
N ARG A 69 -10.61 -12.11 7.08
CA ARG A 69 -10.92 -13.51 7.42
C ARG A 69 -11.93 -13.65 8.56
N ALA A 70 -12.00 -12.66 9.46
CA ALA A 70 -13.00 -12.62 10.52
C ALA A 70 -14.43 -12.45 9.97
N VAL A 71 -14.59 -11.76 8.84
CA VAL A 71 -15.89 -11.52 8.19
C VAL A 71 -16.19 -12.56 7.12
N PHE A 72 -15.19 -12.90 6.30
CA PHE A 72 -15.32 -13.83 5.17
C PHE A 72 -14.28 -14.96 5.24
N PRO A 73 -14.45 -15.95 6.15
CA PRO A 73 -13.43 -16.97 6.41
C PRO A 73 -13.16 -17.91 5.22
N THR A 74 -14.10 -18.02 4.29
CA THR A 74 -13.99 -18.88 3.09
C THR A 74 -13.65 -18.11 1.81
N ASP A 75 -13.67 -16.78 1.85
CA ASP A 75 -13.39 -15.93 0.69
C ASP A 75 -11.90 -15.57 0.65
N ASN A 76 -11.19 -16.09 -0.35
CA ASN A 76 -9.76 -15.85 -0.53
C ASN A 76 -9.45 -14.69 -1.49
N SER A 77 -10.45 -13.88 -1.88
CA SER A 77 -10.28 -12.85 -2.91
C SER A 77 -9.12 -11.89 -2.64
N PRO A 78 -8.93 -11.31 -1.44
CA PRO A 78 -7.75 -10.50 -1.13
C PRO A 78 -6.43 -11.25 -1.30
N ALA A 79 -6.34 -12.50 -0.83
CA ALA A 79 -5.13 -13.29 -0.99
C ALA A 79 -4.81 -13.58 -2.46
N SER A 80 -5.84 -13.82 -3.28
CA SER A 80 -5.70 -13.99 -4.74
C SER A 80 -5.23 -12.69 -5.41
N MET A 81 -5.75 -11.53 -5.00
CA MET A 81 -5.29 -10.23 -5.54
C MET A 81 -3.82 -9.96 -5.22
N LEU A 82 -3.38 -10.24 -3.98
CA LEU A 82 -1.96 -10.10 -3.62
C LEU A 82 -1.06 -11.04 -4.44
N ARG A 83 -1.54 -12.25 -4.77
CA ARG A 83 -0.82 -13.16 -5.66
C ARG A 83 -0.69 -12.58 -7.07
N ILE A 84 -1.79 -12.07 -7.63
CA ILE A 84 -1.81 -11.45 -8.96
C ILE A 84 -0.87 -10.25 -8.99
N ALA A 85 -0.94 -9.35 -8.01
CA ALA A 85 -0.04 -8.20 -7.93
C ALA A 85 1.44 -8.61 -7.88
N LEU A 86 1.77 -9.64 -7.08
CA LEU A 86 3.12 -10.20 -7.04
C LEU A 86 3.52 -10.78 -8.40
N ASP A 87 2.67 -11.58 -9.03
CA ASP A 87 2.99 -12.19 -10.31
C ASP A 87 3.11 -11.14 -11.42
N THR A 88 2.30 -10.09 -11.43
CA THR A 88 2.41 -8.95 -12.36
C THR A 88 3.71 -8.18 -12.17
N ALA A 89 4.10 -7.86 -10.92
CA ALA A 89 5.36 -7.15 -10.64
C ALA A 89 6.63 -7.94 -11.02
N PHE A 90 6.51 -9.26 -11.16
CA PHE A 90 7.58 -10.16 -11.57
C PHE A 90 7.37 -10.70 -13.00
N ASP A 91 6.55 -10.03 -13.81
CA ASP A 91 6.34 -10.32 -15.24
C ASP A 91 5.78 -11.73 -15.53
N ARG A 92 5.05 -12.32 -14.59
CA ARG A 92 4.43 -13.65 -14.68
C ARG A 92 2.94 -13.62 -15.03
N THR A 93 2.32 -12.45 -15.01
CA THR A 93 0.91 -12.24 -15.36
C THR A 93 0.79 -11.03 -16.27
N ASP A 94 -0.09 -11.13 -17.28
CA ASP A 94 -0.42 -10.03 -18.18
C ASP A 94 -1.05 -8.86 -17.40
N PRO A 95 -0.48 -7.63 -17.45
CA PRO A 95 -1.03 -6.46 -16.79
C PRO A 95 -2.49 -6.17 -17.15
N VAL A 96 -2.91 -6.44 -18.40
CA VAL A 96 -4.30 -6.20 -18.85
C VAL A 96 -5.26 -7.17 -18.14
N LEU A 97 -4.85 -8.42 -17.96
CA LEU A 97 -5.64 -9.41 -17.23
C LEU A 97 -5.68 -9.09 -15.73
N ALA A 98 -4.56 -8.61 -15.18
CA ALA A 98 -4.48 -8.20 -13.79
C ALA A 98 -5.43 -7.02 -13.51
N GLU A 99 -5.39 -5.98 -14.35
CA GLU A 99 -6.27 -4.81 -14.23
C GLU A 99 -7.75 -5.18 -14.36
N LYS A 100 -8.12 -6.00 -15.35
CA LYS A 100 -9.49 -6.51 -15.46
C LYS A 100 -9.95 -7.26 -14.20
N THR A 101 -9.03 -8.03 -13.59
CA THR A 101 -9.32 -8.75 -12.35
C THR A 101 -9.49 -7.79 -11.18
N ARG A 102 -8.65 -6.75 -11.09
CA ARG A 102 -8.77 -5.65 -10.13
C ARG A 102 -10.14 -5.00 -10.23
N ASP A 103 -10.56 -4.58 -11.43
CA ASP A 103 -11.83 -3.88 -11.62
C ASP A 103 -13.02 -4.73 -11.19
N SER A 104 -13.04 -6.01 -11.60
CA SER A 104 -14.11 -6.93 -11.21
C SER A 104 -14.21 -7.13 -9.70
N LEU A 105 -13.07 -7.23 -9.00
CA LEU A 105 -13.04 -7.46 -7.56
C LEU A 105 -13.28 -6.18 -6.76
N TYR A 106 -12.83 -5.02 -7.27
CA TYR A 106 -13.16 -3.72 -6.72
C TYR A 106 -14.68 -3.50 -6.73
N VAL A 107 -15.34 -3.72 -7.88
CA VAL A 107 -16.79 -3.59 -8.00
C VAL A 107 -17.52 -4.58 -7.08
N ASP A 108 -17.10 -5.84 -7.02
CA ASP A 108 -17.71 -6.82 -6.09
C ASP A 108 -17.58 -6.38 -4.63
N ILE A 109 -16.36 -6.05 -4.18
CA ILE A 109 -16.04 -5.85 -2.77
C ILE A 109 -16.44 -4.46 -2.28
N VAL A 110 -16.18 -3.42 -3.06
CA VAL A 110 -16.30 -2.02 -2.63
C VAL A 110 -17.68 -1.47 -2.96
N GLU A 111 -18.25 -1.82 -4.11
CA GLU A 111 -19.52 -1.24 -4.57
C GLU A 111 -20.73 -2.12 -4.30
N ASN A 112 -20.65 -3.42 -4.61
CA ASN A 112 -21.82 -4.31 -4.58
C ASN A 112 -22.03 -5.01 -3.24
N ARG A 113 -20.96 -5.29 -2.49
CA ARG A 113 -21.03 -6.06 -1.25
C ARG A 113 -21.61 -5.24 -0.11
N SER A 114 -22.53 -5.83 0.63
CA SER A 114 -23.09 -5.25 1.86
C SER A 114 -22.30 -5.69 3.09
N TYR A 115 -21.98 -4.74 3.95
CA TYR A 115 -21.28 -4.97 5.22
C TYR A 115 -22.23 -4.66 6.37
N ALA A 116 -22.29 -5.55 7.36
CA ALA A 116 -22.99 -5.23 8.61
C ALA A 116 -22.17 -4.19 9.40
N LYS A 117 -22.83 -3.50 10.32
CA LYS A 117 -22.17 -2.53 11.21
C LYS A 117 -20.98 -3.19 11.92
N GLY A 118 -19.80 -2.60 11.79
CA GLY A 118 -18.54 -3.09 12.36
C GLY A 118 -17.78 -4.05 11.45
N GLN A 119 -18.27 -4.35 10.25
CA GLN A 119 -17.58 -5.18 9.24
C GLN A 119 -16.95 -4.37 8.11
N GLU A 120 -17.11 -3.05 8.11
CA GLU A 120 -16.61 -2.13 7.08
C GLU A 120 -15.07 -2.17 6.99
N THR A 121 -14.38 -2.58 8.05
CA THR A 121 -12.92 -2.77 8.01
C THR A 121 -12.50 -3.86 7.03
N ALA A 122 -13.34 -4.88 6.79
CA ALA A 122 -13.08 -5.88 5.76
C ALA A 122 -13.13 -5.27 4.35
N MET A 123 -14.02 -4.30 4.10
CA MET A 123 -14.05 -3.57 2.83
C MET A 123 -12.70 -2.89 2.56
N PHE A 124 -12.13 -2.22 3.55
CA PHE A 124 -10.81 -1.58 3.41
C PHE A 124 -9.71 -2.58 3.08
N VAL A 125 -9.71 -3.79 3.69
CA VAL A 125 -8.74 -4.84 3.34
C VAL A 125 -8.87 -5.29 1.89
N GLY A 126 -10.09 -5.53 1.43
CA GLY A 126 -10.32 -5.97 0.06
C GLY A 126 -10.02 -4.87 -0.97
N HIS A 127 -10.35 -3.62 -0.66
CA HIS A 127 -9.98 -2.46 -1.45
C HIS A 127 -8.45 -2.31 -1.53
N ALA A 128 -7.75 -2.39 -0.40
CA ALA A 128 -6.28 -2.32 -0.38
C ALA A 128 -5.65 -3.42 -1.25
N ALA A 129 -6.21 -4.64 -1.19
CA ALA A 129 -5.75 -5.75 -2.03
C ALA A 129 -5.98 -5.49 -3.53
N ALA A 130 -7.12 -4.89 -3.90
CA ALA A 130 -7.40 -4.48 -5.28
C ALA A 130 -6.38 -3.42 -5.75
N ASN A 131 -6.15 -2.39 -4.95
CA ASN A 131 -5.23 -1.31 -5.35
C ASN A 131 -3.75 -1.72 -5.30
N THR A 132 -3.42 -2.83 -4.64
CA THR A 132 -2.09 -3.47 -4.78
C THR A 132 -1.85 -3.94 -6.22
N ILE A 133 -2.90 -4.36 -6.94
CA ILE A 133 -2.81 -4.65 -8.39
C ILE A 133 -2.60 -3.36 -9.17
N THR A 134 -3.29 -2.26 -8.82
CA THR A 134 -3.06 -0.93 -9.44
C THR A 134 -1.58 -0.52 -9.33
N THR A 135 -0.96 -0.68 -8.17
CA THR A 135 0.49 -0.48 -8.00
C THR A 135 1.29 -1.43 -8.92
N ALA A 136 0.91 -2.71 -9.01
CA ALA A 136 1.64 -3.68 -9.81
C ALA A 136 1.57 -3.42 -11.33
N VAL A 137 0.48 -2.85 -11.84
CA VAL A 137 0.36 -2.49 -13.27
C VAL A 137 0.96 -1.11 -13.58
N PHE A 138 1.20 -0.27 -12.57
CA PHE A 138 1.81 1.06 -12.75
C PHE A 138 3.26 0.96 -13.21
N GLN A 139 3.54 1.38 -14.44
CA GLN A 139 4.88 1.35 -15.04
C GLN A 139 5.71 2.62 -14.79
N GLY A 140 5.14 3.59 -14.10
CA GLY A 140 5.80 4.86 -13.81
C GLY A 140 6.65 4.82 -12.55
N VAL A 141 7.08 6.01 -12.15
CA VAL A 141 7.79 6.25 -10.89
C VAL A 141 6.90 7.15 -10.03
N PRO A 142 6.78 6.91 -8.71
CA PRO A 142 5.99 7.77 -7.84
C PRO A 142 6.36 9.24 -8.00
N ASP A 143 5.38 10.13 -8.09
CA ASP A 143 5.62 11.56 -8.13
C ASP A 143 5.79 12.10 -6.70
N ALA A 144 7.03 12.42 -6.33
CA ALA A 144 7.36 12.91 -4.99
C ALA A 144 7.05 14.40 -4.79
N ASP A 145 6.80 15.13 -5.89
CA ASP A 145 6.57 16.59 -5.87
C ASP A 145 5.08 16.93 -5.97
N ALA A 146 4.21 15.93 -6.10
CA ALA A 146 2.76 16.11 -6.16
C ALA A 146 2.20 16.60 -4.81
N GLU A 147 1.58 17.78 -4.81
CA GLU A 147 0.98 18.46 -3.66
C GLU A 147 -0.48 18.05 -3.40
N ILE A 148 -0.77 16.75 -3.43
CA ILE A 148 -2.10 16.18 -3.18
C ILE A 148 -2.07 15.29 -1.94
N ASP A 149 -3.05 15.41 -1.05
CA ASP A 149 -3.17 14.57 0.16
C ASP A 149 -4.28 13.52 0.01
N ASP A 150 -4.43 12.64 1.01
CA ASP A 150 -5.36 11.50 0.92
C ASP A 150 -6.83 11.89 0.74
N ASP A 151 -7.26 13.02 1.30
CA ASP A 151 -8.64 13.52 1.25
C ASP A 151 -9.00 14.19 -0.08
N ASP A 152 -8.01 14.49 -0.92
CA ASP A 152 -8.21 15.00 -2.28
C ASP A 152 -8.46 13.87 -3.31
N LEU A 153 -8.23 12.60 -2.92
CA LEU A 153 -8.34 11.46 -3.82
C LEU A 153 -9.77 10.91 -3.87
N ASP A 154 -10.19 10.51 -5.07
CA ASP A 154 -11.34 9.62 -5.21
C ASP A 154 -11.03 8.24 -4.60
N PRO A 155 -12.05 7.47 -4.18
CA PRO A 155 -11.85 6.17 -3.56
C PRO A 155 -10.95 5.22 -4.36
N GLU A 156 -11.09 5.18 -5.70
CA GLU A 156 -10.24 4.35 -6.57
C GLU A 156 -8.75 4.71 -6.51
N GLY A 157 -8.43 5.96 -6.13
CA GLY A 157 -7.07 6.46 -5.99
C GLY A 157 -6.44 6.17 -4.62
N PHE A 158 -7.21 5.70 -3.64
CA PHE A 158 -6.71 5.42 -2.30
C PHE A 158 -5.62 4.36 -2.34
N GLU A 159 -4.49 4.66 -1.70
CA GLU A 159 -3.33 3.79 -1.75
C GLU A 159 -3.42 2.64 -0.74
N PRO A 160 -2.81 1.46 -1.01
CA PRO A 160 -3.00 0.26 -0.20
C PRO A 160 -2.60 0.37 1.26
N SER A 161 -1.55 1.13 1.60
CA SER A 161 -1.07 1.28 2.98
C SER A 161 -1.98 2.16 3.85
N MET A 162 -2.60 3.20 3.31
CA MET A 162 -3.60 4.04 4.00
C MET A 162 -4.88 3.27 4.17
N LEU A 163 -5.32 2.50 3.17
CA LEU A 163 -6.46 1.60 3.31
C LEU A 163 -6.20 0.52 4.37
N ALA A 164 -4.98 -0.03 4.44
CA ALA A 164 -4.61 -0.95 5.51
C ALA A 164 -4.58 -0.26 6.89
N ALA A 165 -4.01 0.94 7.00
CA ALA A 165 -4.05 1.73 8.23
C ALA A 165 -5.49 1.99 8.68
N ALA A 166 -6.37 2.35 7.74
CA ALA A 166 -7.78 2.57 7.98
C ALA A 166 -8.52 1.29 8.41
N ALA A 167 -8.18 0.15 7.81
CA ALA A 167 -8.71 -1.14 8.22
C ALA A 167 -8.38 -1.46 9.69
N GLU A 168 -7.12 -1.29 10.09
CA GLU A 168 -6.68 -1.56 11.47
C GLU A 168 -7.27 -0.55 12.46
N ALA A 169 -7.30 0.74 12.09
CA ALA A 169 -7.77 1.82 12.94
C ALA A 169 -9.30 1.98 12.97
N GLY A 170 -10.04 1.25 12.12
CA GLY A 170 -11.51 1.25 12.10
C GLY A 170 -12.15 2.34 11.24
N GLY A 171 -11.37 3.14 10.51
CA GLY A 171 -11.89 4.22 9.69
C GLY A 171 -10.81 4.97 8.91
N LEU A 172 -11.24 5.76 7.91
CA LEU A 172 -10.35 6.61 7.11
C LEU A 172 -9.69 7.71 7.96
N PRO A 173 -8.56 8.29 7.52
CA PRO A 173 -7.82 9.27 8.32
C PRO A 173 -8.63 10.52 8.75
N TRP A 174 -9.70 10.88 8.04
CA TRP A 174 -10.58 12.01 8.40
C TRP A 174 -11.84 11.60 9.18
N SER A 175 -12.06 10.30 9.41
CA SER A 175 -13.23 9.82 10.15
C SER A 175 -13.05 10.00 11.67
N GLU A 176 -14.14 10.36 12.35
CA GLU A 176 -14.19 10.37 13.82
C GLU A 176 -14.11 8.95 14.42
N ALA A 177 -14.44 7.92 13.64
CA ALA A 177 -14.38 6.52 14.08
C ALA A 177 -12.95 5.98 14.20
N THR A 178 -11.97 6.69 13.65
CA THR A 178 -10.58 6.22 13.52
C THR A 178 -9.86 6.29 14.86
N ASP A 179 -9.39 5.14 15.33
CA ASP A 179 -8.51 5.06 16.50
C ASP A 179 -7.11 5.57 16.13
N ARG A 180 -6.83 6.81 16.52
CA ARG A 180 -5.55 7.49 16.27
C ARG A 180 -4.34 6.78 16.85
N LYS A 181 -4.51 6.03 17.93
CA LYS A 181 -3.41 5.28 18.54
C LYS A 181 -3.07 4.05 17.70
N ILE A 182 -4.09 3.37 17.17
CA ILE A 182 -3.90 2.22 16.29
C ILE A 182 -3.34 2.68 14.93
N GLU A 183 -3.87 3.76 14.36
CA GLU A 183 -3.35 4.37 13.13
C GLU A 183 -1.86 4.71 13.27
N ARG A 184 -1.48 5.39 14.36
CA ARG A 184 -0.06 5.70 14.64
C ARG A 184 0.80 4.45 14.77
N ALA A 185 0.28 3.39 15.39
CA ALA A 185 1.01 2.13 15.55
C ALA A 185 1.22 1.40 14.21
N PHE A 186 0.25 1.47 13.29
CA PHE A 186 0.43 0.98 11.93
C PHE A 186 1.57 1.72 11.23
N TRP A 187 1.57 3.05 11.28
CA TRP A 187 2.62 3.85 10.64
C TRP A 187 4.00 3.69 11.28
N ASP A 188 4.08 3.52 12.60
CA ASP A 188 5.35 3.22 13.28
C ASP A 188 5.92 1.88 12.80
N TRP A 189 5.08 0.84 12.68
CA TRP A 189 5.49 -0.43 12.08
C TRP A 189 5.88 -0.28 10.60
N TYR A 190 5.12 0.50 9.83
CA TYR A 190 5.38 0.75 8.41
C TYR A 190 6.78 1.34 8.20
N LEU A 191 7.09 2.41 8.94
CA LEU A 191 8.37 3.11 8.91
C LEU A 191 9.52 2.31 9.54
N GLY A 192 9.22 1.51 10.56
CA GLY A 192 10.23 0.78 11.33
C GLY A 192 10.58 -0.60 10.80
N SER A 193 9.71 -1.23 9.99
CA SER A 193 9.89 -2.63 9.59
C SER A 193 9.44 -2.93 8.17
N ALA A 194 8.26 -2.46 7.75
CA ALA A 194 7.69 -2.87 6.47
C ALA A 194 8.55 -2.44 5.26
N ILE A 195 9.00 -1.17 5.24
CA ILE A 195 9.84 -0.64 4.15
C ILE A 195 11.15 -1.42 4.02
N THR A 196 11.86 -1.62 5.13
CA THR A 196 13.13 -2.38 5.12
C THR A 196 12.90 -3.80 4.62
N ARG A 197 11.83 -4.46 5.09
CA ARG A 197 11.50 -5.81 4.67
C ARG A 197 11.24 -5.90 3.15
N ALA A 198 10.50 -4.93 2.60
CA ALA A 198 10.24 -4.88 1.16
C ALA A 198 11.53 -4.73 0.35
N CYS A 199 12.46 -3.89 0.81
CA CYS A 199 13.78 -3.72 0.18
C CYS A 199 14.64 -5.00 0.22
N GLU A 200 14.62 -5.74 1.33
CA GLU A 200 15.37 -7.01 1.49
C GLU A 200 14.84 -8.11 0.57
N MET A 201 13.53 -8.17 0.34
CA MET A 201 12.87 -9.22 -0.44
C MET A 201 13.21 -9.18 -1.93
N THR A 202 13.69 -8.05 -2.46
CA THR A 202 14.17 -7.95 -3.85
C THR A 202 15.66 -8.28 -4.00
N GLY A 203 16.35 -8.59 -2.90
CA GLY A 203 17.81 -8.74 -2.86
C GLY A 203 18.52 -7.38 -2.91
N ASN A 204 19.65 -7.29 -2.21
CA ASN A 204 20.72 -6.39 -2.60
C ASN A 204 21.55 -7.18 -3.63
N GLU A 205 21.34 -6.92 -4.92
CA GLU A 205 22.41 -7.23 -5.87
C GLU A 205 23.57 -6.29 -5.50
N VAL A 206 24.53 -6.84 -4.76
CA VAL A 206 25.86 -6.26 -4.51
C VAL A 206 26.74 -6.55 -5.72
#